data_AF-A0A8J7GTM8-F1
#
_entry.id   AF-A0A8J7GTM8-F1
#
_cell.length_a   1.000
_cell.length_b   1.000
_cell.length_c   1.000
_cell.angle_alpha   90.00
_cell.angle_beta   90.00
_cell.angle_gamma   90.00
#
_symmetry.space_group_name_H-M   'P 1'
#
loop_
_entity.id
_entity.type
_entity.pdbx_description
1 polymer ?
#
loop_
_entity_poly.entity_id
_entity_poly.type
_entity_poly.pdbx_seq_one_letter_code
_entity_poly.pdbx_strand_id
1 'polypeptide(L)'
;MGFARDHDHGVAPGPRRPADPERRSPRHPDTGGTPQTTDLGPAALQRAVGNQAVTRLLTGQLPVQRAVVRDYPDILSRLRSLWVSDGDEYRIMSYLLTDPQDQYDTVRAMMRDGVLTEFFDQLPSDARTRFGTLITTVERYRDDRLTPDEQLSFRHRMDWVRTAADADAAFAALRGMPGTERATVLAAVPAAEFEAWSRLLPARTDPVELRALQDLEIAANGTSRAAMGTQQHAFLASQAAAQGKTVEQFLRGEADARGYGGQRALWWPRLSPAAQARWRQRFTVALSRVEAALPADLRRVLAGARAGGGGIEFDPQAVEENSAYAMNTGNIRLRVGKDWLLAAEHSPASVFENIAHELGGHRDYGTELTWDIMTDATSPAERAAAAAGGRPLYTAYGYLENELYAELRELPHRTPDSQGDEPEQDVPRQLRQIQAGFAPGVAAVVVRAFRRRIAHDARITPAALALYDRHVRAVFGITF
;
A
#
# COMPACT_ATOMS: atom_id res chain seq x y z
N MET A 1 34.68 34.20 16.97
CA MET A 1 35.50 32.98 17.15
C MET A 1 35.02 31.98 16.11
N GLY A 2 35.81 31.76 15.06
CA GLY A 2 35.43 30.95 13.90
C GLY A 2 35.68 29.47 14.13
N PHE A 3 34.77 28.63 13.66
CA PHE A 3 34.99 27.21 13.50
C PHE A 3 34.66 26.83 12.06
N ALA A 4 35.71 26.43 11.35
CA ALA A 4 35.66 25.75 10.07
C ALA A 4 35.10 24.33 10.27
N ARG A 5 34.29 23.86 9.31
CA ARG A 5 33.91 22.46 9.15
C ARG A 5 34.50 21.99 7.83
N ASP A 6 35.56 21.18 7.93
CA ASP A 6 36.05 20.32 6.86
C ASP A 6 35.80 18.87 7.30
N HIS A 7 34.98 18.13 6.56
CA HIS A 7 35.09 16.68 6.44
C HIS A 7 34.61 16.28 5.05
N ASP A 8 35.58 16.33 4.13
CA ASP A 8 35.50 15.80 2.78
C ASP A 8 35.95 14.33 2.83
N HIS A 9 35.05 13.39 2.54
CA HIS A 9 35.37 11.98 2.40
C HIS A 9 35.50 11.65 0.91
N GLY A 10 36.73 11.73 0.41
CA GLY A 10 37.11 11.32 -0.93
C GLY A 10 36.85 9.83 -1.18
N VAL A 11 35.99 9.55 -2.16
CA VAL A 11 35.84 8.22 -2.76
C VAL A 11 36.68 8.16 -4.03
N ALA A 12 37.69 7.28 -4.03
CA ALA A 12 38.53 7.02 -5.18
C ALA A 12 37.75 6.28 -6.30
N PRO A 13 37.90 6.65 -7.59
CA PRO A 13 37.28 5.93 -8.69
C PRO A 13 38.07 4.66 -9.04
N GLY A 14 37.41 3.51 -8.95
CA GLY A 14 37.92 2.22 -9.42
C GLY A 14 37.94 2.10 -10.95
N PRO A 15 38.77 1.19 -11.50
CA PRO A 15 39.11 1.16 -12.91
C PRO A 15 37.99 0.61 -13.82
N ARG A 16 37.82 1.26 -14.97
CA ARG A 16 36.95 0.86 -16.08
C ARG A 16 37.44 -0.46 -16.69
N ARG A 17 36.55 -1.45 -16.83
CA ARG A 17 36.76 -2.63 -17.67
C ARG A 17 36.40 -2.33 -19.13
N PRO A 18 37.14 -2.89 -20.11
CA PRO A 18 36.95 -2.61 -21.53
C PRO A 18 35.82 -3.44 -22.15
N ALA A 19 35.34 -2.92 -23.28
CA ALA A 19 34.27 -3.42 -24.12
C ALA A 19 34.59 -4.77 -24.78
N ASP A 20 33.56 -5.62 -24.87
CA ASP A 20 33.53 -6.85 -25.66
C ASP A 20 33.14 -6.52 -27.11
N PRO A 21 33.88 -7.00 -28.13
CA PRO A 21 33.41 -6.98 -29.50
C PRO A 21 33.13 -8.40 -30.05
N GLU A 22 31.99 -8.50 -30.73
CA GLU A 22 31.76 -9.29 -31.94
C GLU A 22 31.51 -10.81 -31.90
N ARG A 23 30.44 -11.18 -32.64
CA ARG A 23 30.37 -12.24 -33.68
C ARG A 23 30.11 -13.71 -33.27
N ARG A 24 28.92 -14.24 -33.65
CA ARG A 24 28.66 -15.00 -34.90
C ARG A 24 27.43 -15.92 -34.76
N SER A 25 26.48 -15.79 -35.70
CA SER A 25 25.52 -16.85 -36.05
C SER A 25 26.24 -18.02 -36.75
N PRO A 26 25.76 -19.26 -36.57
CA PRO A 26 25.96 -20.29 -37.57
C PRO A 26 24.65 -20.73 -38.22
N ARG A 27 24.81 -21.10 -39.50
CA ARG A 27 23.85 -21.59 -40.47
C ARG A 27 23.33 -22.98 -40.11
N HIS A 28 22.11 -23.26 -40.57
CA HIS A 28 21.54 -24.60 -40.75
C HIS A 28 22.36 -25.46 -41.73
N PRO A 29 22.34 -26.80 -41.54
CA PRO A 29 22.41 -27.75 -42.63
C PRO A 29 21.04 -28.42 -42.89
N ASP A 30 20.69 -28.46 -44.16
CA ASP A 30 19.70 -29.37 -44.76
C ASP A 30 20.13 -30.83 -44.60
N THR A 31 19.21 -31.70 -44.18
CA THR A 31 19.17 -33.10 -44.60
C THR A 31 17.72 -33.54 -44.79
N GLY A 32 17.42 -33.99 -46.01
CA GLY A 32 16.12 -34.48 -46.43
C GLY A 32 15.77 -35.87 -45.90
N GLY A 33 14.48 -36.17 -45.97
CA GLY A 33 13.89 -37.48 -45.68
C GLY A 33 12.38 -37.35 -45.49
N THR A 34 11.63 -37.32 -46.60
CA THR A 34 10.17 -37.35 -46.61
C THR A 34 9.63 -38.77 -46.41
N PRO A 35 8.83 -39.05 -45.36
CA PRO A 35 7.83 -40.09 -45.40
C PRO A 35 6.52 -39.51 -45.95
N GLN A 36 5.87 -40.24 -46.85
CA GLN A 36 4.54 -39.93 -47.36
C GLN A 36 3.54 -39.78 -46.20
N THR A 37 3.12 -38.55 -45.93
CA THR A 37 1.94 -38.27 -45.12
C THR A 37 0.71 -38.32 -46.01
N THR A 38 -0.20 -39.23 -45.72
CA THR A 38 -1.57 -39.21 -46.25
C THR A 38 -2.21 -37.87 -45.94
N ASP A 39 -2.61 -37.16 -47.00
CA ASP A 39 -3.17 -35.81 -46.97
C ASP A 39 -4.58 -35.84 -46.36
N LEU A 40 -4.66 -35.72 -45.04
CA LEU A 40 -5.90 -35.38 -44.35
C LEU A 40 -6.02 -33.87 -44.37
N GLY A 41 -6.86 -33.34 -45.25
CA GLY A 41 -7.05 -31.90 -45.41
C GLY A 41 -7.36 -31.17 -44.09
N PRO A 42 -7.16 -29.84 -44.01
CA PRO A 42 -7.23 -29.06 -42.77
C PRO A 42 -8.48 -29.32 -41.89
N ALA A 43 -9.63 -29.58 -42.52
CA ALA A 43 -10.89 -29.89 -41.83
C ALA A 43 -10.95 -31.30 -41.18
N ALA A 44 -10.14 -32.25 -41.64
CA ALA A 44 -9.99 -33.57 -41.03
C ALA A 44 -8.98 -33.54 -39.87
N LEU A 45 -7.90 -32.76 -40.01
CA LEU A 45 -6.93 -32.52 -38.95
C LEU A 45 -7.55 -31.75 -37.78
N GLN A 46 -8.38 -30.74 -38.07
CA GLN A 46 -9.11 -29.94 -37.07
C GLN A 46 -10.16 -30.79 -36.31
N ARG A 47 -10.84 -31.72 -36.99
CA ARG A 47 -11.75 -32.69 -36.35
C ARG A 47 -11.02 -33.74 -35.51
N ALA A 48 -9.85 -34.21 -35.92
CA ALA A 48 -9.07 -35.19 -35.18
C ALA A 48 -8.45 -34.60 -33.89
N VAL A 49 -7.93 -33.36 -33.97
CA VAL A 49 -7.40 -32.62 -32.80
C VAL A 49 -8.52 -32.25 -31.82
N GLY A 50 -9.69 -31.82 -32.32
CA GLY A 50 -10.85 -31.53 -31.48
C GLY A 50 -11.40 -32.78 -30.76
N ASN A 51 -11.38 -33.95 -31.40
CA ASN A 51 -11.81 -35.19 -30.76
C ASN A 51 -10.81 -35.68 -29.69
N GLN A 52 -9.50 -35.55 -29.90
CA GLN A 52 -8.51 -35.91 -28.89
C GLN A 52 -8.49 -34.95 -27.69
N ALA A 53 -8.70 -33.65 -27.91
CA ALA A 53 -8.81 -32.68 -26.83
C ALA A 53 -10.02 -33.01 -25.94
N VAL A 54 -11.18 -33.30 -26.53
CA VAL A 54 -12.39 -33.65 -25.79
C VAL A 54 -12.29 -35.02 -25.12
N THR A 55 -11.67 -36.03 -25.74
CA THR A 55 -11.42 -37.30 -25.03
C THR A 55 -10.51 -37.09 -23.83
N ARG A 56 -9.42 -36.31 -23.95
CA ARG A 56 -8.51 -36.02 -22.83
C ARG A 56 -9.16 -35.17 -21.73
N LEU A 57 -10.08 -34.29 -22.11
CA LEU A 57 -10.92 -33.49 -21.20
C LEU A 57 -11.91 -34.39 -20.43
N LEU A 58 -12.60 -35.29 -21.14
CA LEU A 58 -13.57 -36.24 -20.58
C LEU A 58 -12.91 -37.34 -19.72
N THR A 59 -11.62 -37.62 -19.92
CA THR A 59 -10.85 -38.57 -19.09
C THR A 59 -9.98 -37.92 -18.02
N GLY A 60 -10.09 -36.60 -17.78
CA GLY A 60 -9.36 -35.89 -16.73
C GLY A 60 -7.84 -35.80 -16.94
N GLN A 61 -7.36 -35.84 -18.19
CA GLN A 61 -5.93 -35.91 -18.55
C GLN A 61 -5.30 -34.57 -18.96
N LEU A 62 -5.98 -33.43 -18.77
CA LEU A 62 -5.46 -32.09 -19.09
C LEU A 62 -5.51 -31.17 -17.86
N PRO A 63 -4.47 -30.37 -17.57
CA PRO A 63 -4.58 -29.26 -16.64
C PRO A 63 -5.45 -28.16 -17.27
N VAL A 64 -6.58 -27.86 -16.63
CA VAL A 64 -7.80 -27.30 -17.27
C VAL A 64 -7.78 -25.77 -17.43
N GLN A 65 -6.99 -25.04 -16.64
CA GLN A 65 -7.03 -23.57 -16.55
C GLN A 65 -6.80 -22.76 -17.85
N ARG A 66 -6.21 -23.33 -18.91
CA ARG A 66 -5.96 -22.61 -20.20
C ARG A 66 -6.80 -23.06 -21.38
N ALA A 67 -7.51 -24.18 -21.29
CA ALA A 67 -8.22 -24.78 -22.44
C ALA A 67 -9.62 -24.18 -22.66
N VAL A 68 -10.31 -23.80 -21.57
CA VAL A 68 -11.74 -23.47 -21.59
C VAL A 68 -12.07 -22.22 -22.43
N VAL A 69 -11.27 -21.14 -22.35
CA VAL A 69 -11.49 -19.95 -23.20
C VAL A 69 -11.10 -20.20 -24.65
N ARG A 70 -10.05 -21.00 -24.89
CA ARG A 70 -9.54 -21.29 -26.23
C ARG A 70 -10.49 -22.19 -27.03
N ASP A 71 -11.08 -23.15 -26.34
CA ASP A 71 -11.96 -24.15 -26.94
C ASP A 71 -13.45 -23.78 -26.76
N TYR A 72 -13.76 -22.58 -26.23
CA TYR A 72 -15.12 -22.10 -26.05
C TYR A 72 -15.99 -22.15 -27.32
N PRO A 73 -15.49 -21.81 -28.54
CA PRO A 73 -16.27 -22.00 -29.76
C PRO A 73 -16.63 -23.46 -30.06
N ASP A 74 -15.73 -24.40 -29.73
CA ASP A 74 -15.95 -25.83 -29.90
C ASP A 74 -16.90 -26.39 -28.82
N ILE A 75 -16.78 -25.92 -27.58
CA ILE A 75 -17.72 -26.20 -26.49
C ILE A 75 -19.11 -25.67 -26.88
N LEU A 76 -19.20 -24.43 -27.38
CA LEU A 76 -20.44 -23.81 -27.82
C LEU A 76 -21.06 -24.54 -29.01
N SER A 77 -20.24 -24.91 -30.00
CA SER A 77 -20.68 -25.71 -31.15
C SER A 77 -21.18 -27.09 -30.72
N ARG A 78 -20.53 -27.72 -29.73
CA ARG A 78 -20.94 -29.02 -29.20
C ARG A 78 -22.18 -28.93 -28.34
N LEU A 79 -22.29 -27.93 -27.47
CA LEU A 79 -23.51 -27.62 -26.70
C LEU A 79 -24.72 -27.47 -27.65
N ARG A 80 -24.54 -26.70 -28.73
CA ARG A 80 -25.57 -26.54 -29.76
C ARG A 80 -25.87 -27.82 -30.55
N SER A 81 -24.90 -28.72 -30.72
CA SER A 81 -25.10 -30.01 -31.41
C SER A 81 -25.63 -31.15 -30.52
N LEU A 82 -25.35 -31.09 -29.21
CA LEU A 82 -25.84 -32.03 -28.19
C LEU A 82 -27.26 -31.66 -27.73
N TRP A 83 -27.72 -30.45 -28.05
CA TRP A 83 -29.07 -29.94 -27.80
C TRP A 83 -30.21 -30.70 -28.52
N VAL A 84 -29.93 -31.89 -29.05
CA VAL A 84 -30.80 -32.64 -29.96
C VAL A 84 -31.30 -33.95 -29.33
N SER A 85 -30.84 -34.34 -28.13
CA SER A 85 -31.31 -35.57 -27.46
C SER A 85 -31.46 -35.46 -25.95
N ASP A 86 -32.55 -36.04 -25.43
CA ASP A 86 -32.83 -36.21 -24.00
C ASP A 86 -31.62 -36.85 -23.29
N GLY A 87 -31.06 -36.17 -22.29
CA GLY A 87 -29.99 -36.72 -21.43
C GLY A 87 -28.64 -36.01 -21.52
N ASP A 88 -28.41 -35.19 -22.54
CA ASP A 88 -27.16 -34.42 -22.67
C ASP A 88 -27.10 -33.21 -21.73
N GLU A 89 -28.25 -32.71 -21.27
CA GLU A 89 -28.30 -31.66 -20.23
C GLU A 89 -27.56 -32.13 -18.97
N TYR A 90 -27.69 -33.41 -18.61
CA TYR A 90 -27.05 -33.99 -17.44
C TYR A 90 -25.52 -34.02 -17.55
N ARG A 91 -24.98 -34.24 -18.76
CA ARG A 91 -23.54 -34.20 -19.02
C ARG A 91 -22.98 -32.79 -18.95
N ILE A 92 -23.72 -31.83 -19.49
CA ILE A 92 -23.35 -30.41 -19.44
C ILE A 92 -23.35 -29.92 -17.98
N MET A 93 -24.40 -30.25 -17.22
CA MET A 93 -24.51 -29.88 -15.81
C MET A 93 -23.44 -30.55 -14.94
N SER A 94 -23.08 -31.80 -15.20
CA SER A 94 -21.98 -32.47 -14.47
C SER A 94 -20.61 -31.92 -14.84
N TYR A 95 -20.42 -31.43 -16.06
CA TYR A 95 -19.20 -30.72 -16.46
C TYR A 95 -19.08 -29.36 -15.77
N LEU A 96 -20.20 -28.63 -15.65
CA LEU A 96 -20.32 -27.43 -14.81
C LEU A 96 -20.22 -27.72 -13.30
N LEU A 97 -19.89 -28.93 -12.86
CA LEU A 97 -19.73 -29.29 -11.44
C LEU A 97 -18.30 -29.73 -11.06
N THR A 98 -17.37 -29.85 -12.01
CA THR A 98 -16.06 -30.47 -11.74
C THR A 98 -14.94 -29.53 -11.25
N ASP A 99 -15.00 -28.22 -11.51
CA ASP A 99 -14.04 -27.23 -10.98
C ASP A 99 -14.70 -25.84 -10.76
N PRO A 100 -14.68 -25.26 -9.54
CA PRO A 100 -15.32 -23.97 -9.23
C PRO A 100 -14.81 -22.76 -10.03
N GLN A 101 -13.54 -22.74 -10.41
CA GLN A 101 -12.94 -21.57 -11.06
C GLN A 101 -13.17 -21.59 -12.57
N ASP A 102 -13.07 -22.77 -13.19
CA ASP A 102 -13.42 -22.97 -14.60
C ASP A 102 -14.93 -22.86 -14.83
N GLN A 103 -15.75 -23.25 -13.84
CA GLN A 103 -17.19 -22.99 -13.83
C GLN A 103 -17.48 -21.51 -14.00
N TYR A 104 -16.81 -20.65 -13.24
CA TYR A 104 -17.06 -19.22 -13.27
C TYR A 104 -16.78 -18.61 -14.65
N ASP A 105 -15.60 -18.86 -15.23
CA ASP A 105 -15.23 -18.27 -16.52
C ASP A 105 -16.08 -18.85 -17.66
N THR A 106 -16.40 -20.15 -17.62
CA THR A 106 -17.30 -20.81 -18.58
C THR A 106 -18.72 -20.25 -18.48
N VAL A 107 -19.27 -20.17 -17.27
CA VAL A 107 -20.61 -19.64 -16.98
C VAL A 107 -20.69 -18.19 -17.44
N ARG A 108 -19.67 -17.38 -17.16
CA ARG A 108 -19.62 -15.98 -17.59
C ARG A 108 -19.56 -15.83 -19.11
N ALA A 109 -18.76 -16.65 -19.80
CA ALA A 109 -18.71 -16.65 -21.25
C ALA A 109 -20.06 -17.06 -21.85
N MET A 110 -20.64 -18.16 -21.35
CA MET A 110 -21.97 -18.63 -21.76
C MET A 110 -23.08 -17.63 -21.45
N MET A 111 -22.99 -16.89 -20.34
CA MET A 111 -23.91 -15.80 -20.00
C MET A 111 -23.77 -14.61 -20.93
N ARG A 112 -22.53 -14.15 -21.17
CA ARG A 112 -22.23 -13.03 -22.08
C ARG A 112 -22.82 -13.29 -23.47
N ASP A 113 -22.75 -14.54 -23.92
CA ASP A 113 -23.20 -14.92 -25.25
C ASP A 113 -24.67 -15.41 -25.28
N GLY A 114 -25.41 -15.27 -24.17
CA GLY A 114 -26.84 -15.60 -24.05
C GLY A 114 -27.17 -17.09 -23.94
N VAL A 115 -26.18 -17.96 -24.17
CA VAL A 115 -26.29 -19.42 -24.28
C VAL A 115 -26.81 -20.05 -23.00
N LEU A 116 -26.39 -19.50 -21.86
CA LEU A 116 -26.80 -20.03 -20.57
C LEU A 116 -28.26 -19.70 -20.23
N THR A 117 -28.76 -18.56 -20.73
CA THR A 117 -30.19 -18.21 -20.68
C THR A 117 -31.01 -19.18 -21.49
N GLU A 118 -30.60 -19.38 -22.74
CA GLU A 118 -31.26 -20.27 -23.68
C GLU A 118 -31.27 -21.72 -23.15
N PHE A 119 -30.17 -22.14 -22.51
CA PHE A 119 -30.05 -23.44 -21.86
C PHE A 119 -31.03 -23.60 -20.68
N PHE A 120 -31.12 -22.64 -19.77
CA PHE A 120 -32.05 -22.72 -18.65
C PHE A 120 -33.52 -22.61 -19.07
N ASP A 121 -33.84 -21.81 -20.08
CA ASP A 121 -35.20 -21.66 -20.59
C ASP A 121 -35.73 -22.96 -21.20
N GLN A 122 -34.84 -23.82 -21.71
CA GLN A 122 -35.20 -25.09 -22.33
C GLN A 122 -35.16 -26.30 -21.37
N LEU A 123 -34.68 -26.13 -20.12
CA LEU A 123 -34.62 -27.25 -19.18
C LEU A 123 -36.03 -27.78 -18.82
N PRO A 124 -36.29 -29.09 -18.94
CA PRO A 124 -37.53 -29.68 -18.47
C PRO A 124 -37.68 -29.54 -16.94
N SER A 125 -38.92 -29.56 -16.45
CA SER A 125 -39.25 -29.19 -15.06
C SER A 125 -38.59 -30.09 -14.01
N ASP A 126 -38.39 -31.36 -14.32
CA ASP A 126 -37.71 -32.34 -13.46
C ASP A 126 -36.20 -32.06 -13.39
N ALA A 127 -35.56 -31.71 -14.51
CA ALA A 127 -34.18 -31.28 -14.56
C ALA A 127 -33.96 -29.96 -13.80
N ARG A 128 -34.89 -28.99 -13.93
CA ARG A 128 -34.85 -27.75 -13.15
C ARG A 128 -34.89 -28.01 -11.64
N THR A 129 -35.73 -28.95 -11.21
CA THR A 129 -35.84 -29.34 -9.79
C THR A 129 -34.54 -30.01 -9.32
N ARG A 130 -34.01 -30.93 -10.12
CA ARG A 130 -32.82 -31.72 -9.77
C ARG A 130 -31.53 -30.90 -9.75
N PHE A 131 -31.41 -29.94 -10.64
CA PHE A 131 -30.29 -29.01 -10.72
C PHE A 131 -30.56 -27.66 -10.06
N GLY A 132 -31.63 -27.56 -9.26
CA GLY A 132 -32.08 -26.29 -8.67
C GLY A 132 -30.99 -25.53 -7.93
N THR A 133 -30.12 -26.23 -7.19
CA THR A 133 -28.97 -25.60 -6.52
C THR A 133 -27.98 -24.98 -7.50
N LEU A 134 -27.66 -25.66 -8.61
CA LEU A 134 -26.71 -25.15 -9.59
C LEU A 134 -27.32 -24.04 -10.47
N ILE A 135 -28.60 -24.18 -10.84
CA ILE A 135 -29.35 -23.11 -11.48
C ILE A 135 -29.40 -21.88 -10.57
N THR A 136 -29.70 -22.04 -9.28
CA THR A 136 -29.66 -20.94 -8.30
C THR A 136 -28.27 -20.35 -8.18
N THR A 137 -27.21 -21.16 -8.17
CA THR A 137 -25.82 -20.70 -8.14
C THR A 137 -25.49 -19.89 -9.39
N VAL A 138 -25.87 -20.36 -10.58
CA VAL A 138 -25.61 -19.65 -11.83
C VAL A 138 -26.50 -18.42 -11.99
N GLU A 139 -27.75 -18.47 -11.56
CA GLU A 139 -28.63 -17.32 -11.50
C GLU A 139 -28.12 -16.27 -10.50
N ARG A 140 -27.52 -16.68 -9.37
CA ARG A 140 -26.76 -15.74 -8.50
C ARG A 140 -25.56 -15.16 -9.21
N TYR A 141 -24.80 -15.94 -9.98
CA TYR A 141 -23.72 -15.40 -10.83
C TYR A 141 -24.24 -14.45 -11.94
N ARG A 142 -25.50 -14.62 -12.38
CA ARG A 142 -26.22 -13.72 -13.31
C ARG A 142 -26.78 -12.48 -12.65
N ASP A 143 -27.03 -12.52 -11.35
CA ASP A 143 -27.73 -11.44 -10.69
C ASP A 143 -26.76 -10.29 -10.43
N ASP A 144 -26.89 -9.22 -11.21
CA ASP A 144 -26.38 -7.89 -10.88
C ASP A 144 -26.96 -7.38 -9.54
N ARG A 145 -27.90 -8.14 -8.92
CA ARG A 145 -28.46 -7.90 -7.60
C ARG A 145 -27.63 -8.44 -6.43
N LEU A 146 -26.61 -9.25 -6.67
CA LEU A 146 -25.72 -9.63 -5.55
C LEU A 146 -25.12 -8.37 -4.96
N THR A 147 -25.22 -8.27 -3.64
CA THR A 147 -24.58 -7.19 -2.88
C THR A 147 -23.06 -7.26 -3.06
N PRO A 148 -22.33 -6.14 -2.90
CA PRO A 148 -20.86 -6.13 -2.93
C PRO A 148 -20.22 -7.20 -2.02
N ASP A 149 -20.80 -7.44 -0.83
CA ASP A 149 -20.35 -8.49 0.10
C ASP A 149 -20.48 -9.88 -0.54
N GLU A 150 -21.64 -10.19 -1.12
CA GLU A 150 -21.87 -11.48 -1.78
C GLU A 150 -20.97 -11.66 -3.01
N GLN A 151 -20.76 -10.60 -3.80
CA GLN A 151 -19.85 -10.64 -4.95
C GLN A 151 -18.42 -10.99 -4.51
N LEU A 152 -17.93 -10.38 -3.43
CA LEU A 152 -16.58 -10.58 -2.91
C LEU A 152 -16.41 -11.93 -2.20
N SER A 153 -17.34 -12.31 -1.33
CA SER A 153 -17.26 -13.56 -0.56
C SER A 153 -17.53 -14.80 -1.41
N PHE A 154 -18.34 -14.69 -2.46
CA PHE A 154 -18.67 -15.85 -3.31
C PHE A 154 -17.74 -16.01 -4.51
N ARG A 155 -17.37 -14.90 -5.18
CA ARG A 155 -16.58 -14.96 -6.41
C ARG A 155 -15.09 -14.83 -6.14
N HIS A 156 -14.71 -14.13 -5.06
CA HIS A 156 -13.34 -13.68 -4.84
C HIS A 156 -12.77 -12.90 -6.05
N ARG A 157 -13.60 -12.08 -6.69
CA ARG A 157 -13.26 -11.25 -7.86
C ARG A 157 -13.73 -9.82 -7.66
N MET A 158 -13.07 -8.88 -8.33
CA MET A 158 -13.43 -7.46 -8.38
C MET A 158 -13.72 -6.98 -9.81
N ASP A 159 -13.90 -7.90 -10.75
CA ASP A 159 -14.18 -7.62 -12.17
C ASP A 159 -15.54 -6.94 -12.45
N TRP A 160 -16.40 -6.84 -11.43
CA TRP A 160 -17.64 -6.09 -11.44
C TRP A 160 -17.44 -4.60 -11.10
N VAL A 161 -16.31 -4.23 -10.50
CA VAL A 161 -15.98 -2.84 -10.16
C VAL A 161 -15.62 -2.09 -11.44
N ARG A 162 -16.51 -1.21 -11.91
CA ARG A 162 -16.33 -0.45 -13.15
C ARG A 162 -16.33 1.06 -12.94
N THR A 163 -16.91 1.52 -11.84
CA THR A 163 -17.08 2.92 -11.51
C THR A 163 -16.52 3.24 -10.12
N ALA A 164 -16.37 4.52 -9.81
CA ALA A 164 -15.97 4.96 -8.47
C ALA A 164 -17.01 4.57 -7.39
N ALA A 165 -18.29 4.55 -7.75
CA ALA A 165 -19.36 4.11 -6.85
C ALA A 165 -19.23 2.61 -6.53
N ASP A 166 -18.92 1.77 -7.53
CA ASP A 166 -18.67 0.34 -7.32
C ASP A 166 -17.44 0.13 -6.43
N ALA A 167 -16.38 0.92 -6.66
CA ALA A 167 -15.14 0.81 -5.90
C ALA A 167 -15.34 1.17 -4.43
N ASP A 168 -16.11 2.23 -4.16
CA ASP A 168 -16.48 2.62 -2.79
C ASP A 168 -17.38 1.58 -2.12
N ALA A 169 -18.32 1.00 -2.87
CA ALA A 169 -19.16 -0.10 -2.38
C ALA A 169 -18.34 -1.35 -2.04
N ALA A 170 -17.38 -1.72 -2.88
CA ALA A 170 -16.43 -2.80 -2.61
C ALA A 170 -15.54 -2.49 -1.40
N PHE A 171 -15.08 -1.24 -1.24
CA PHE A 171 -14.31 -0.82 -0.07
C PHE A 171 -15.11 -0.96 1.22
N ALA A 172 -16.36 -0.49 1.22
CA ALA A 172 -17.26 -0.59 2.36
C ALA A 172 -17.52 -2.06 2.76
N ALA A 173 -17.76 -2.91 1.76
CA ALA A 173 -17.91 -4.35 1.92
C ALA A 173 -16.68 -5.00 2.56
N LEU A 174 -15.51 -4.83 1.96
CA LEU A 174 -14.25 -5.35 2.50
C LEU A 174 -13.99 -4.85 3.93
N ARG A 175 -14.27 -3.58 4.23
CA ARG A 175 -14.08 -3.04 5.58
C ARG A 175 -15.03 -3.69 6.60
N GLY A 176 -16.25 -4.03 6.19
CA GLY A 176 -17.26 -4.70 7.02
C GLY A 176 -16.97 -6.18 7.27
N MET A 177 -16.18 -6.83 6.41
CA MET A 177 -15.85 -8.25 6.54
C MET A 177 -14.97 -8.55 7.78
N PRO A 178 -15.21 -9.69 8.47
CA PRO A 178 -14.29 -10.23 9.46
C PRO A 178 -12.86 -10.36 8.91
N GLY A 179 -11.84 -10.14 9.74
CA GLY A 179 -10.45 -10.11 9.28
C GLY A 179 -9.98 -11.39 8.59
N THR A 180 -10.43 -12.57 9.02
CA THR A 180 -10.10 -13.86 8.40
C THR A 180 -10.79 -14.07 7.06
N GLU A 181 -12.07 -13.71 6.96
CA GLU A 181 -12.83 -13.77 5.70
C GLU A 181 -12.24 -12.79 4.68
N ARG A 182 -11.99 -11.55 5.09
CA ARG A 182 -11.36 -10.51 4.27
C ARG A 182 -10.01 -10.94 3.72
N ALA A 183 -9.15 -11.50 4.57
CA ALA A 183 -7.86 -12.00 4.14
C ALA A 183 -7.99 -13.14 3.12
N THR A 184 -8.97 -14.04 3.31
CA THR A 184 -9.25 -15.13 2.37
C THR A 184 -9.70 -14.59 1.02
N VAL A 185 -10.64 -13.63 1.01
CA VAL A 185 -11.12 -12.96 -0.21
C VAL A 185 -9.97 -12.27 -0.93
N LEU A 186 -9.21 -11.42 -0.24
CA LEU A 186 -8.15 -10.62 -0.87
C LEU A 186 -6.97 -11.46 -1.35
N ALA A 187 -6.67 -12.59 -0.70
CA ALA A 187 -5.66 -13.53 -1.19
C ALA A 187 -6.08 -14.25 -2.48
N ALA A 188 -7.39 -14.37 -2.74
CA ALA A 188 -7.94 -15.00 -3.93
C ALA A 188 -8.21 -14.01 -5.08
N VAL A 189 -8.37 -12.71 -4.78
CA VAL A 189 -8.54 -11.67 -5.81
C VAL A 189 -7.24 -11.51 -6.63
N PRO A 190 -7.29 -11.60 -7.97
CA PRO A 190 -6.12 -11.36 -8.80
C PRO A 190 -5.54 -9.96 -8.58
N ALA A 191 -4.21 -9.86 -8.44
CA ALA A 191 -3.54 -8.58 -8.17
C ALA A 191 -3.90 -7.47 -9.19
N ALA A 192 -4.07 -7.82 -10.46
CA ALA A 192 -4.48 -6.86 -11.50
C ALA A 192 -5.89 -6.29 -11.26
N GLU A 193 -6.81 -7.09 -10.72
CA GLU A 193 -8.17 -6.63 -10.36
C GLU A 193 -8.13 -5.75 -9.12
N PHE A 194 -7.34 -6.11 -8.11
CA PHE A 194 -7.13 -5.29 -6.92
C PHE A 194 -6.56 -3.92 -7.28
N GLU A 195 -5.57 -3.85 -8.18
CA GLU A 195 -5.03 -2.57 -8.66
C GLU A 195 -6.05 -1.78 -9.49
N ALA A 196 -6.86 -2.45 -10.31
CA ALA A 196 -7.91 -1.78 -11.08
C ALA A 196 -9.00 -1.19 -10.18
N TRP A 197 -9.46 -1.94 -9.18
CA TRP A 197 -10.36 -1.46 -8.13
C TRP A 197 -9.77 -0.25 -7.42
N SER A 198 -8.50 -0.36 -6.99
CA SER A 198 -7.87 0.70 -6.23
C SER A 198 -7.79 2.00 -7.02
N ARG A 199 -7.48 1.96 -8.32
CA ARG A 199 -7.46 3.18 -9.17
C ARG A 199 -8.82 3.87 -9.31
N LEU A 200 -9.92 3.17 -9.07
CA LEU A 200 -11.27 3.71 -9.16
C LEU A 200 -11.76 4.30 -7.82
N LEU A 201 -11.06 4.05 -6.71
CA LEU A 201 -11.45 4.60 -5.42
C LEU A 201 -11.41 6.14 -5.44
N PRO A 202 -12.42 6.80 -4.84
CA PRO A 202 -12.38 8.24 -4.65
C PRO A 202 -11.28 8.63 -3.64
N ALA A 203 -10.77 9.85 -3.78
CA ALA A 203 -9.86 10.42 -2.80
C ALA A 203 -10.55 10.61 -1.44
N ARG A 204 -9.79 10.42 -0.36
CA ARG A 204 -10.24 10.40 1.04
C ARG A 204 -9.41 11.35 1.89
N THR A 205 -9.95 11.72 3.04
CA THR A 205 -9.23 12.50 4.06
C THR A 205 -9.43 11.98 5.49
N ASP A 206 -10.35 11.03 5.69
CA ASP A 206 -10.57 10.41 7.00
C ASP A 206 -9.40 9.46 7.32
N PRO A 207 -8.62 9.71 8.39
CA PRO A 207 -7.52 8.85 8.79
C PRO A 207 -7.94 7.39 9.03
N VAL A 208 -9.18 7.14 9.46
CA VAL A 208 -9.69 5.78 9.71
C VAL A 208 -9.87 5.02 8.40
N GLU A 209 -10.45 5.66 7.38
CA GLU A 209 -10.60 5.05 6.07
C GLU A 209 -9.25 4.84 5.37
N LEU A 210 -8.37 5.83 5.48
CA LEU A 210 -7.00 5.76 4.96
C LEU A 210 -6.20 4.63 5.63
N ARG A 211 -6.38 4.42 6.94
CA ARG A 211 -5.78 3.28 7.64
C ARG A 211 -6.38 1.95 7.18
N ALA A 212 -7.69 1.88 6.95
CA ALA A 212 -8.32 0.67 6.42
C ALA A 212 -7.73 0.28 5.05
N LEU A 213 -7.37 1.23 4.19
CA LEU A 213 -6.67 0.94 2.93
C LEU A 213 -5.29 0.27 3.14
N GLN A 214 -4.56 0.66 4.19
CA GLN A 214 -3.31 -0.03 4.57
C GLN A 214 -3.60 -1.47 4.97
N ASP A 215 -4.61 -1.69 5.79
CA ASP A 215 -4.99 -3.03 6.26
C ASP A 215 -5.45 -3.94 5.10
N LEU A 216 -6.13 -3.39 4.09
CA LEU A 216 -6.47 -4.11 2.86
C LEU A 216 -5.23 -4.48 2.05
N GLU A 217 -4.26 -3.58 1.92
CA GLU A 217 -3.00 -3.88 1.23
C GLU A 217 -2.22 -4.99 1.95
N ILE A 218 -2.17 -4.98 3.29
CA ILE A 218 -1.55 -6.06 4.08
C ILE A 218 -2.20 -7.41 3.75
N ALA A 219 -3.53 -7.47 3.77
CA ALA A 219 -4.28 -8.69 3.49
C ALA A 219 -4.11 -9.17 2.04
N ALA A 220 -4.10 -8.25 1.07
CA ALA A 220 -3.83 -8.57 -0.35
C ALA A 220 -2.42 -9.12 -0.60
N ASN A 221 -1.46 -8.82 0.30
CA ASN A 221 -0.12 -9.42 0.28
C ASN A 221 -0.06 -10.78 1.01
N GLY A 222 -1.20 -11.40 1.31
CA GLY A 222 -1.29 -12.74 1.89
C GLY A 222 -0.76 -12.82 3.32
N THR A 223 -0.75 -11.71 4.06
CA THR A 223 -0.27 -11.65 5.43
C THR A 223 -1.27 -10.94 6.34
N SER A 224 -0.95 -10.85 7.63
CA SER A 224 -1.73 -10.13 8.63
C SER A 224 -0.79 -9.35 9.54
N ARG A 225 -1.32 -8.35 10.24
CA ARG A 225 -0.56 -7.59 11.24
C ARG A 225 0.11 -8.48 12.29
N ALA A 226 -0.61 -9.48 12.80
CA ALA A 226 -0.09 -10.43 13.78
C ALA A 226 1.04 -11.32 13.21
N ALA A 227 0.90 -11.76 11.95
CA ALA A 227 1.95 -12.51 11.26
C ALA A 227 3.20 -11.66 11.01
N MET A 228 3.02 -10.38 10.62
CA MET A 228 4.10 -9.41 10.49
C MET A 228 4.78 -9.15 11.84
N GLY A 229 4.04 -9.03 12.94
CA GLY A 229 4.59 -8.91 14.29
C GLY A 229 5.43 -10.13 14.68
N THR A 230 4.96 -11.34 14.39
CA THR A 230 5.73 -12.58 14.61
C THR A 230 7.03 -12.59 13.82
N GLN A 231 6.97 -12.25 12.53
CA GLN A 231 8.15 -12.15 11.67
C GLN A 231 9.13 -11.08 12.16
N GLN A 232 8.61 -9.95 12.60
CA GLN A 232 9.40 -8.84 13.14
C GLN A 232 10.10 -9.24 14.44
N HIS A 233 9.42 -9.91 15.37
CA HIS A 233 10.05 -10.41 16.59
C HIS A 233 11.20 -11.37 16.30
N ALA A 234 11.01 -12.33 15.37
CA ALA A 234 12.06 -13.24 14.96
C ALA A 234 13.28 -12.51 14.36
N PHE A 235 13.03 -11.47 13.56
CA PHE A 235 14.08 -10.61 13.03
C PHE A 235 14.85 -9.87 14.15
N LEU A 236 14.14 -9.23 15.09
CA LEU A 236 14.75 -8.54 16.22
C LEU A 236 15.59 -9.49 17.08
N ALA A 237 15.09 -10.69 17.36
CA ALA A 237 15.81 -11.74 18.09
C ALA A 237 17.11 -12.15 17.36
N SER A 238 17.07 -12.27 16.04
CA SER A 238 18.26 -12.60 15.24
C SER A 238 19.30 -11.47 15.28
N GLN A 239 18.87 -10.20 15.21
CA GLN A 239 19.76 -9.03 15.30
C GLN A 239 20.38 -8.92 16.69
N ALA A 240 19.59 -9.14 17.74
CA ALA A 240 20.07 -9.14 19.11
C ALA A 240 21.12 -10.24 19.33
N ALA A 241 20.82 -11.47 18.89
CA ALA A 241 21.74 -12.61 19.00
C ALA A 241 23.06 -12.36 18.25
N ALA A 242 23.02 -11.77 17.05
CA ALA A 242 24.21 -11.41 16.28
C ALA A 242 25.12 -10.38 17.01
N GLN A 243 24.56 -9.62 17.95
CA GLN A 243 25.29 -8.66 18.79
C GLN A 243 25.60 -9.20 20.19
N GLY A 244 25.29 -10.46 20.50
CA GLY A 244 25.44 -11.03 21.84
C GLY A 244 24.55 -10.36 22.88
N LYS A 245 23.37 -9.86 22.48
CA LYS A 245 22.41 -9.14 23.31
C LYS A 245 21.10 -9.92 23.43
N THR A 246 20.32 -9.64 24.47
CA THR A 246 18.88 -9.97 24.49
C THR A 246 18.08 -8.99 23.63
N VAL A 247 16.82 -9.32 23.30
CA VAL A 247 15.94 -8.41 22.56
C VAL A 247 15.74 -7.11 23.32
N GLU A 248 15.54 -7.14 24.65
CA GLU A 248 15.42 -5.93 25.48
C GLU A 248 16.65 -5.02 25.34
N GLN A 249 17.85 -5.60 25.44
CA GLN A 249 19.11 -4.88 25.37
C GLN A 249 19.35 -4.29 23.98
N PHE A 250 18.99 -5.04 22.94
CA PHE A 250 19.05 -4.56 21.57
C PHE A 250 18.09 -3.38 21.37
N LEU A 251 16.81 -3.52 21.75
CA LEU A 251 15.79 -2.47 21.60
C LEU A 251 16.12 -1.21 22.39
N ARG A 252 16.70 -1.32 23.59
CA ARG A 252 17.20 -0.16 24.33
C ARG A 252 18.30 0.55 23.54
N GLY A 253 19.28 -0.19 23.03
CA GLY A 253 20.35 0.39 22.22
C GLY A 253 19.82 1.11 20.97
N GLU A 254 18.78 0.56 20.34
CA GLU A 254 18.11 1.19 19.19
C GLU A 254 17.38 2.49 19.58
N ALA A 255 16.64 2.48 20.70
CA ALA A 255 15.98 3.67 21.23
C ALA A 255 16.99 4.77 21.60
N ASP A 256 18.11 4.39 22.22
CA ASP A 256 19.18 5.32 22.58
C ASP A 256 19.88 5.89 21.34
N ALA A 257 20.15 5.07 20.33
CA ALA A 257 20.85 5.49 19.11
C ALA A 257 20.00 6.37 18.19
N ARG A 258 18.68 6.13 18.12
CA ARG A 258 17.79 6.75 17.11
C ARG A 258 16.79 7.74 17.67
N GLY A 259 16.45 7.68 18.96
CA GLY A 259 15.54 8.66 19.56
C GLY A 259 16.14 10.06 19.56
N TYR A 260 15.30 11.09 19.58
CA TYR A 260 15.71 12.50 19.67
C TYR A 260 15.34 13.12 21.02
N GLY A 261 15.83 14.33 21.28
CA GLY A 261 15.62 15.07 22.54
C GLY A 261 16.71 14.90 23.61
N GLY A 262 16.55 15.63 24.72
CA GLY A 262 17.41 15.58 25.91
C GLY A 262 18.48 16.66 25.99
N GLN A 263 18.42 17.70 25.16
CA GLN A 263 19.34 18.83 25.25
C GLN A 263 18.93 19.79 26.36
N ARG A 264 19.87 20.63 26.78
CA ARG A 264 19.61 21.75 27.68
C ARG A 264 19.43 23.02 26.86
N ALA A 265 18.32 23.73 27.05
CA ALA A 265 18.16 25.08 26.47
C ALA A 265 19.24 26.03 26.98
N LEU A 266 19.87 26.75 26.06
CA LEU A 266 20.99 27.65 26.36
C LEU A 266 20.63 29.11 26.11
N TRP A 267 19.82 29.41 25.10
CA TRP A 267 19.56 30.81 24.74
C TRP A 267 18.40 31.39 25.54
N TRP A 268 17.23 30.76 25.53
CA TRP A 268 16.04 31.32 26.19
C TRP A 268 16.22 31.59 27.69
N PRO A 269 16.78 30.67 28.51
CA PRO A 269 16.95 30.89 29.94
C PRO A 269 18.00 31.95 30.30
N ARG A 270 18.90 32.31 29.37
CA ARG A 270 19.93 33.35 29.57
C ARG A 270 19.42 34.76 29.30
N LEU A 271 18.25 34.90 28.68
CA LEU A 271 17.65 36.20 28.43
C LEU A 271 17.09 36.80 29.72
N SER A 272 17.23 38.12 29.88
CA SER A 272 16.53 38.82 30.96
C SER A 272 15.02 38.77 30.74
N PRO A 273 14.19 38.91 31.80
CA PRO A 273 12.73 38.94 31.66
C PRO A 273 12.24 39.98 30.63
N ALA A 274 12.88 41.15 30.58
CA ALA A 274 12.55 42.18 29.59
C ALA A 274 12.89 41.75 28.16
N ALA A 275 13.98 41.01 27.95
CA ALA A 275 14.31 40.46 26.64
C ALA A 275 13.32 39.37 26.22
N GLN A 276 12.95 38.45 27.12
CA GLN A 276 11.94 37.43 26.86
C GLN A 276 10.59 38.07 26.47
N ALA A 277 10.17 39.13 27.19
CA ALA A 277 8.95 39.88 26.87
C ALA A 277 8.98 40.49 25.46
N ARG A 278 10.12 41.07 25.04
CA ARG A 278 10.28 41.60 23.67
C ARG A 278 10.18 40.52 22.60
N TRP A 279 10.74 39.33 22.85
CA TRP A 279 10.62 38.20 21.92
C TRP A 279 9.17 37.71 21.81
N ARG A 280 8.42 37.65 22.91
CA ARG A 280 6.98 37.32 22.87
C ARG A 280 6.17 38.34 22.09
N GLN A 281 6.46 39.64 22.24
CA GLN A 281 5.81 40.69 21.46
C GLN A 281 6.08 40.55 19.95
N ARG A 282 7.34 40.31 19.58
CA ARG A 282 7.73 40.02 18.18
C ARG A 282 6.98 38.82 17.62
N PHE A 283 6.89 37.74 18.40
CA PHE A 283 6.11 36.57 18.03
C PHE A 283 4.64 36.89 17.75
N THR A 284 3.96 37.64 18.62
CA THR A 284 2.56 38.02 18.39
C THR A 284 2.38 38.75 17.04
N VAL A 285 3.28 39.67 16.71
CA VAL A 285 3.24 40.42 15.45
C VAL A 285 3.51 39.51 14.25
N ALA A 286 4.55 38.68 14.32
CA ALA A 286 4.90 37.75 13.25
C ALA A 286 3.80 36.72 13.01
N LEU A 287 3.24 36.13 14.07
CA LEU A 287 2.15 35.15 13.98
C LEU A 287 0.91 35.76 13.31
N SER A 288 0.54 37.00 13.66
CA SER A 288 -0.58 37.67 12.99
C SER A 288 -0.35 37.85 11.49
N ARG A 289 0.89 38.17 11.07
CA ARG A 289 1.26 38.25 9.65
C ARG A 289 1.21 36.89 8.96
N VAL A 290 1.70 35.83 9.62
CA VAL A 290 1.61 34.44 9.15
C VAL A 290 0.15 34.06 8.93
N GLU A 291 -0.71 34.23 9.94
CA GLU A 291 -2.12 33.85 9.87
C GLU A 291 -2.90 34.60 8.77
N ALA A 292 -2.59 35.88 8.57
CA ALA A 292 -3.17 36.68 7.49
C ALA A 292 -2.74 36.19 6.10
N ALA A 293 -1.53 35.64 5.97
CA ALA A 293 -0.97 35.15 4.73
C ALA A 293 -1.26 33.67 4.43
N LEU A 294 -1.80 32.91 5.40
CA LEU A 294 -1.97 31.45 5.26
C LEU A 294 -2.87 31.07 4.07
N PRO A 295 -2.44 30.09 3.25
CA PRO A 295 -3.29 29.42 2.28
C PRO A 295 -4.56 28.84 2.92
N ALA A 296 -5.62 28.68 2.12
CA ALA A 296 -6.93 28.29 2.63
C ALA A 296 -6.93 26.91 3.33
N ASP A 297 -6.13 25.95 2.85
CA ASP A 297 -6.01 24.64 3.49
C ASP A 297 -5.27 24.73 4.83
N LEU A 298 -4.17 25.48 4.92
CA LEU A 298 -3.46 25.68 6.18
C LEU A 298 -4.26 26.48 7.20
N ARG A 299 -5.09 27.43 6.76
CA ARG A 299 -6.07 28.08 7.64
C ARG A 299 -7.04 27.08 8.27
N ARG A 300 -7.53 26.09 7.51
CA ARG A 300 -8.38 25.02 8.05
C ARG A 300 -7.60 24.12 9.03
N VAL A 301 -6.34 23.78 8.70
CA VAL A 301 -5.47 23.02 9.60
C VAL A 301 -5.31 23.74 10.94
N LEU A 302 -4.94 25.02 10.93
CA LEU A 302 -4.78 25.81 12.15
C LEU A 302 -6.09 25.98 12.91
N ALA A 303 -7.21 26.20 12.22
CA ALA A 303 -8.53 26.30 12.85
C ALA A 303 -8.92 25.00 13.58
N GLY A 304 -8.69 23.83 12.96
CA GLY A 304 -8.92 22.54 13.59
C GLY A 304 -8.05 22.31 14.84
N ALA A 305 -6.77 22.70 14.77
CA ALA A 305 -5.86 22.64 15.91
C ALA A 305 -6.36 23.51 17.08
N ARG A 306 -6.83 24.73 16.80
CA ARG A 306 -7.43 25.64 17.80
C ARG A 306 -8.72 25.09 18.40
N ALA A 307 -9.58 24.48 17.60
CA ALA A 307 -10.81 23.86 18.08
C ALA A 307 -10.53 22.74 19.10
N GLY A 308 -9.38 22.06 18.97
CA GLY A 308 -8.89 21.08 19.95
C GLY A 308 -8.15 21.67 21.16
N GLY A 309 -8.10 23.00 21.34
CA GLY A 309 -7.35 23.65 22.42
C GLY A 309 -5.84 23.80 22.15
N GLY A 310 -5.42 23.60 20.90
CA GLY A 310 -4.05 23.76 20.44
C GLY A 310 -3.82 25.05 19.65
N GLY A 311 -2.93 24.99 18.66
CA GLY A 311 -2.49 26.13 17.83
C GLY A 311 -0.98 26.31 17.81
N ILE A 312 -0.51 27.52 17.47
CA ILE A 312 0.92 27.86 17.43
C ILE A 312 1.29 28.57 18.75
N GLU A 313 2.29 28.05 19.45
CA GLU A 313 2.78 28.54 20.73
C GLU A 313 4.28 28.88 20.65
N PHE A 314 4.67 30.04 21.18
CA PHE A 314 6.09 30.40 21.31
C PHE A 314 6.69 29.82 22.59
N ASP A 315 7.38 28.69 22.43
CA ASP A 315 8.08 27.95 23.48
C ASP A 315 9.50 27.58 23.04
N PRO A 316 10.40 28.58 22.93
CA PRO A 316 11.76 28.35 22.45
C PRO A 316 12.60 27.48 23.37
N GLN A 317 12.28 27.39 24.65
CA GLN A 317 12.99 26.50 25.56
C GLN A 317 12.73 25.04 25.20
N ALA A 318 11.46 24.65 25.07
CA ALA A 318 11.12 23.28 24.70
C ALA A 318 11.69 22.89 23.32
N VAL A 319 11.65 23.82 22.36
CA VAL A 319 12.20 23.62 21.02
C VAL A 319 13.72 23.39 21.06
N GLU A 320 14.47 24.17 21.85
CA GLU A 320 15.92 23.94 22.04
C GLU A 320 16.23 22.62 22.74
N GLU A 321 15.47 22.26 23.77
CA GLU A 321 15.65 21.00 24.51
C GLU A 321 15.43 19.77 23.61
N ASN A 322 14.66 19.94 22.52
CA ASN A 322 14.43 18.91 21.50
C ASN A 322 15.35 19.03 20.27
N SER A 323 16.21 20.05 20.19
CA SER A 323 17.03 20.36 19.00
C SER A 323 16.21 20.51 17.71
N ALA A 324 15.00 21.04 17.83
CA ALA A 324 14.07 21.13 16.72
C ALA A 324 13.99 22.57 16.18
N TYR A 325 13.52 22.72 14.95
CA TYR A 325 13.14 24.04 14.40
C TYR A 325 11.78 24.49 14.95
N ALA A 326 10.85 23.55 14.95
CA ALA A 326 9.59 23.57 15.67
C ALA A 326 9.25 22.13 16.10
N MET A 327 8.23 21.95 16.92
CA MET A 327 7.79 20.60 17.29
C MET A 327 6.28 20.53 17.48
N ASN A 328 5.69 19.43 17.02
CA ASN A 328 4.35 19.05 17.40
C ASN A 328 4.32 18.55 18.87
N THR A 329 3.27 18.94 19.60
CA THR A 329 2.93 18.36 20.89
C THR A 329 1.45 17.97 20.91
N GLY A 330 1.17 16.68 21.13
CA GLY A 330 -0.17 16.15 21.27
C GLY A 330 -1.05 16.24 20.00
N ASN A 331 -0.43 16.31 18.81
CA ASN A 331 -1.08 16.41 17.51
C ASN A 331 -1.96 17.65 17.29
N ILE A 332 -1.93 18.62 18.20
CA ILE A 332 -2.75 19.84 18.11
C ILE A 332 -1.96 21.12 18.32
N ARG A 333 -0.69 21.03 18.76
CA ARG A 333 0.09 22.20 19.12
C ARG A 333 1.43 22.21 18.41
N LEU A 334 1.74 23.34 17.80
CA LEU A 334 3.02 23.63 17.18
C LEU A 334 3.80 24.57 18.10
N ARG A 335 4.84 24.07 18.74
CA ARG A 335 5.76 24.89 19.53
C ARG A 335 6.89 25.39 18.63
N VAL A 336 7.12 26.70 18.66
CA VAL A 336 8.09 27.34 17.76
C VAL A 336 9.16 28.08 18.55
N GLY A 337 10.38 28.02 18.01
CA GLY A 337 11.57 28.59 18.63
C GLY A 337 12.00 29.91 17.99
N LYS A 338 13.24 30.30 18.33
CA LYS A 338 13.88 31.51 17.82
C LYS A 338 13.90 31.55 16.29
N ASP A 339 14.38 30.48 15.68
CA ASP A 339 14.71 30.47 14.25
C ASP A 339 13.43 30.49 13.41
N TRP A 340 12.39 29.78 13.84
CA TRP A 340 11.05 29.87 13.25
C TRP A 340 10.51 31.30 13.26
N LEU A 341 10.64 32.01 14.39
CA LEU A 341 10.20 33.41 14.47
C LEU A 341 11.01 34.32 13.54
N LEU A 342 12.33 34.14 13.48
CA LEU A 342 13.17 34.93 12.57
C LEU A 342 12.80 34.68 11.10
N ALA A 343 12.51 33.43 10.73
CA ALA A 343 12.03 33.07 9.40
C ALA A 343 10.66 33.73 9.11
N ALA A 344 9.70 33.62 10.03
CA ALA A 344 8.37 34.22 9.89
C ALA A 344 8.40 35.76 9.78
N GLU A 345 9.32 36.42 10.50
CA GLU A 345 9.51 37.88 10.39
C GLU A 345 10.06 38.29 9.03
N HIS A 346 11.00 37.51 8.50
CA HIS A 346 11.61 37.70 7.19
C HIS A 346 10.56 37.50 6.08
N SER A 347 9.88 36.35 6.08
CA SER A 347 8.83 36.00 5.13
C SER A 347 7.78 35.13 5.82
N PRO A 348 6.50 35.56 5.90
CA PRO A 348 5.45 34.73 6.48
C PRO A 348 5.30 33.35 5.79
N ALA A 349 5.62 33.27 4.50
CA ALA A 349 5.47 32.04 3.72
C ALA A 349 6.56 31.00 4.01
N SER A 350 7.73 31.40 4.54
CA SER A 350 8.84 30.47 4.81
C SER A 350 8.58 29.49 5.95
N VAL A 351 7.47 29.64 6.68
CA VAL A 351 7.05 28.76 7.76
C VAL A 351 5.79 27.94 7.42
N PHE A 352 5.26 28.06 6.20
CA PHE A 352 4.06 27.34 5.80
C PHE A 352 4.27 25.83 5.74
N GLU A 353 5.43 25.38 5.24
CA GLU A 353 5.80 23.96 5.23
C GLU A 353 5.75 23.35 6.63
N ASN A 354 6.33 24.04 7.62
CA ASN A 354 6.37 23.54 8.99
C ASN A 354 4.98 23.52 9.64
N ILE A 355 4.10 24.47 9.33
CA ILE A 355 2.69 24.40 9.74
C ILE A 355 2.00 23.19 9.08
N ALA A 356 2.27 22.94 7.80
CA ALA A 356 1.72 21.81 7.06
C ALA A 356 2.24 20.46 7.59
N HIS A 357 3.51 20.38 7.94
CA HIS A 357 4.18 19.21 8.53
C HIS A 357 3.61 18.90 9.92
N GLU A 358 3.71 19.88 10.81
CA GLU A 358 3.50 19.66 12.24
C GLU A 358 2.03 19.60 12.59
N LEU A 359 1.21 20.54 12.11
CA LEU A 359 -0.22 20.59 12.42
C LEU A 359 -1.08 19.87 11.39
N GLY A 360 -0.59 19.75 10.16
CA GLY A 360 -1.24 18.97 9.11
C GLY A 360 -0.79 17.52 9.22
N GLY A 361 0.42 17.21 8.76
CA GLY A 361 1.04 15.89 8.68
C GLY A 361 0.78 15.02 9.90
N HIS A 362 1.36 15.39 11.05
CA HIS A 362 1.28 14.53 12.24
C HIS A 362 -0.13 14.30 12.76
N ARG A 363 -0.97 15.33 12.71
CA ARG A 363 -2.35 15.23 13.16
C ARG A 363 -3.21 14.38 12.22
N ASP A 364 -3.04 14.63 10.92
CA ASP A 364 -3.89 14.08 9.88
C ASP A 364 -3.53 12.61 9.55
N TYR A 365 -2.36 12.12 10.00
CA TYR A 365 -1.96 10.73 9.81
C TYR A 365 -2.73 9.74 10.71
N GLY A 366 -3.03 10.09 11.96
CA GLY A 366 -3.67 9.15 12.88
C GLY A 366 -2.69 8.08 13.37
N THR A 367 -3.01 6.79 13.21
CA THR A 367 -2.23 5.69 13.80
C THR A 367 -1.22 5.04 12.84
N GLU A 368 -0.04 4.71 13.36
CA GLU A 368 1.08 4.13 12.62
C GLU A 368 1.04 2.59 12.60
N LEU A 369 1.11 2.02 11.39
CA LEU A 369 1.17 0.58 11.18
C LEU A 369 2.47 0.00 11.73
N THR A 370 3.59 0.70 11.53
CA THR A 370 4.90 0.30 12.06
C THR A 370 4.89 0.18 13.59
N TRP A 371 4.18 1.08 14.29
CA TRP A 371 4.04 1.01 15.74
C TRP A 371 3.17 -0.17 16.18
N ASP A 372 2.07 -0.43 15.46
CA ASP A 372 1.21 -1.57 15.76
C ASP A 372 1.94 -2.90 15.53
N ILE A 373 2.75 -3.01 14.48
CA ILE A 373 3.61 -4.18 14.22
C ILE A 373 4.62 -4.35 15.35
N MET A 374 5.27 -3.28 15.80
CA MET A 374 6.22 -3.35 16.91
C MET A 374 5.54 -3.71 18.23
N THR A 375 4.31 -3.26 18.45
CA THR A 375 3.52 -3.63 19.63
C THR A 375 3.18 -5.11 19.63
N ASP A 376 2.85 -5.69 18.47
CA ASP A 376 2.63 -7.13 18.32
C ASP A 376 3.95 -7.92 18.39
N ALA A 377 5.06 -7.34 17.94
CA ALA A 377 6.38 -7.95 17.92
C ALA A 377 7.12 -7.92 19.26
N THR A 378 6.60 -7.22 20.26
CA THR A 378 7.29 -7.04 21.55
C THR A 378 6.35 -7.28 22.71
N SER A 379 6.88 -7.76 23.82
CA SER A 379 6.19 -7.82 25.09
C SER A 379 6.13 -6.44 25.77
N PRO A 380 5.17 -6.21 26.68
CA PRO A 380 5.16 -5.01 27.53
C PRO A 380 6.47 -4.82 28.31
N ALA A 381 7.13 -5.91 28.73
CA ALA A 381 8.38 -5.87 29.46
C ALA A 381 9.54 -5.36 28.59
N GLU A 382 9.67 -5.84 27.35
CA GLU A 382 10.68 -5.36 26.40
C GLU A 382 10.49 -3.88 26.08
N ARG A 383 9.25 -3.43 25.86
CA ARG A 383 8.95 -2.00 25.62
C ARG A 383 9.30 -1.13 26.83
N ALA A 384 8.96 -1.57 28.03
CA ALA A 384 9.32 -0.86 29.27
C ALA A 384 10.85 -0.80 29.46
N ALA A 385 11.56 -1.89 29.16
CA ALA A 385 13.01 -1.95 29.24
C ALA A 385 13.68 -0.99 28.23
N ALA A 386 13.15 -0.90 27.00
CA ALA A 386 13.61 0.04 25.99
C ALA A 386 13.40 1.50 26.43
N ALA A 387 12.23 1.83 27.00
CA ALA A 387 11.89 3.18 27.44
C ALA A 387 12.78 3.70 28.59
N ALA A 388 13.35 2.81 29.39
CA ALA A 388 14.24 3.19 30.49
C ALA A 388 15.58 3.82 30.05
N GLY A 389 15.91 3.81 28.75
CA GLY A 389 17.02 4.60 28.18
C GLY A 389 16.73 6.12 28.09
N GLY A 390 15.51 6.55 28.39
CA GLY A 390 15.11 7.96 28.33
C GLY A 390 14.63 8.40 26.94
N ARG A 391 14.70 7.52 25.93
CA ARG A 391 14.14 7.70 24.59
C ARG A 391 13.06 6.64 24.35
N PRO A 392 11.86 7.02 23.87
CA PRO A 392 10.79 6.05 23.66
C PRO A 392 11.06 5.19 22.43
N LEU A 393 10.78 3.89 22.51
CA LEU A 393 10.91 2.98 21.36
C LEU A 393 10.05 3.43 20.16
N TYR A 394 8.95 4.13 20.43
CA TYR A 394 8.07 4.71 19.40
C TYR A 394 8.83 5.62 18.43
N THR A 395 9.78 6.45 18.88
CA THR A 395 10.51 7.34 17.95
C THR A 395 11.47 6.58 17.04
N ALA A 396 11.95 5.41 17.46
CA ALA A 396 12.86 4.59 16.66
C ALA A 396 12.15 3.75 15.58
N TYR A 397 10.88 3.39 15.79
CA TYR A 397 10.15 2.47 14.88
C TYR A 397 8.75 2.94 14.50
N GLY A 398 7.99 3.48 15.45
CA GLY A 398 6.61 3.89 15.24
C GLY A 398 6.48 5.18 14.45
N TYR A 399 7.36 6.15 14.72
CA TYR A 399 7.26 7.51 14.18
C TYR A 399 7.57 7.65 12.68
N LEU A 400 8.18 6.62 12.07
CA LEU A 400 8.71 6.69 10.70
C LEU A 400 7.65 6.96 9.62
N GLU A 401 6.48 6.31 9.69
CA GLU A 401 5.41 6.56 8.72
C GLU A 401 4.76 7.92 8.91
N ASN A 402 4.65 8.35 10.17
CA ASN A 402 4.06 9.64 10.52
C ASN A 402 4.93 10.79 9.98
N GLU A 403 6.24 10.69 10.17
CA GLU A 403 7.25 11.57 9.58
C GLU A 403 7.19 11.53 8.05
N LEU A 404 7.24 10.34 7.42
CA LEU A 404 7.09 10.22 5.97
C LEU A 404 5.85 10.94 5.45
N TYR A 405 4.71 10.79 6.14
CA TYR A 405 3.49 11.45 5.73
C TYR A 405 3.57 12.96 5.89
N ALA A 406 4.16 13.45 6.99
CA ALA A 406 4.33 14.87 7.24
C ALA A 406 5.22 15.54 6.18
N GLU A 407 6.36 14.92 5.84
CA GLU A 407 7.26 15.35 4.76
C GLU A 407 6.54 15.46 3.41
N LEU A 408 5.72 14.47 3.06
CA LEU A 408 4.97 14.49 1.82
C LEU A 408 3.83 15.52 1.84
N ARG A 409 3.24 15.77 3.00
CA ARG A 409 2.15 16.74 3.20
C ARG A 409 2.62 18.18 3.10
N GLU A 410 3.86 18.47 3.49
CA GLU A 410 4.42 19.81 3.46
C GLU A 410 4.96 20.25 2.10
N LEU A 411 5.31 19.31 1.21
CA LEU A 411 5.94 19.58 -0.09
C LEU A 411 5.26 20.72 -0.90
N PRO A 412 3.91 20.83 -0.98
CA PRO A 412 3.25 21.90 -1.75
C PRO A 412 3.39 23.30 -1.15
N HIS A 413 3.83 23.39 0.10
CA HIS A 413 3.92 24.62 0.89
C HIS A 413 5.36 25.12 1.04
N ARG A 414 6.32 24.41 0.44
CA ARG A 414 7.73 24.82 0.43
C ARG A 414 7.95 26.04 -0.43
N THR A 415 8.85 26.90 0.02
CA THR A 415 9.33 28.08 -0.72
C THR A 415 10.86 28.07 -0.77
N PRO A 416 11.51 28.85 -1.65
CA PRO A 416 12.97 28.94 -1.63
C PRO A 416 13.56 29.43 -0.30
N ASP A 417 12.78 30.16 0.50
CA ASP A 417 13.20 30.71 1.79
C ASP A 417 12.87 29.79 2.99
N SER A 418 12.26 28.64 2.72
CA SER A 418 12.01 27.57 3.69
C SER A 418 13.29 27.16 4.42
N GLN A 419 13.21 26.99 5.75
CA GLN A 419 14.34 26.59 6.60
C GLN A 419 14.04 25.36 7.46
N GLY A 420 12.91 24.70 7.23
CA GLY A 420 12.54 23.48 7.93
C GLY A 420 13.19 22.25 7.31
N ASP A 421 12.45 21.15 7.29
CA ASP A 421 12.88 19.87 6.78
C ASP A 421 13.20 19.92 5.28
N GLU A 422 13.72 18.84 4.71
CA GLU A 422 13.96 18.72 3.28
C GLU A 422 13.42 17.37 2.79
N PRO A 423 12.16 17.28 2.30
CA PRO A 423 11.55 16.02 1.91
C PRO A 423 12.39 15.17 0.97
N GLU A 424 13.18 15.79 0.08
CA GLU A 424 14.03 15.08 -0.88
C GLU A 424 15.20 14.34 -0.22
N GLN A 425 15.59 14.77 0.98
CA GLN A 425 16.59 14.13 1.84
C GLN A 425 15.95 13.24 2.90
N ASP A 426 14.83 13.68 3.46
CA ASP A 426 14.21 13.10 4.64
C ASP A 426 13.36 11.87 4.29
N VAL A 427 12.58 11.92 3.21
CA VAL A 427 11.84 10.75 2.71
C VAL A 427 12.75 9.53 2.49
N PRO A 428 13.86 9.61 1.71
CA PRO A 428 14.74 8.47 1.56
C PRO A 428 15.48 8.09 2.85
N ARG A 429 15.70 9.02 3.78
CA ARG A 429 16.25 8.70 5.12
C ARG A 429 15.28 7.83 5.90
N GLN A 430 14.01 8.23 6.02
CA GLN A 430 13.00 7.45 6.74
C GLN A 430 12.74 6.08 6.09
N LEU A 431 12.71 6.01 4.76
CA LEU A 431 12.60 4.73 4.04
C LEU A 431 13.77 3.78 4.34
N ARG A 432 15.00 4.29 4.42
CA ARG A 432 16.18 3.49 4.83
C ARG A 432 16.08 3.04 6.29
N GLN A 433 15.51 3.86 7.17
CA GLN A 433 15.28 3.46 8.56
C GLN A 433 14.24 2.34 8.66
N ILE A 434 13.17 2.39 7.86
CA ILE A 434 12.20 1.28 7.74
C ILE A 434 12.92 0.01 7.22
N GLN A 435 13.72 0.13 6.15
CA GLN A 435 14.46 -0.99 5.57
C GLN A 435 15.42 -1.65 6.57
N ALA A 436 16.11 -0.86 7.40
CA ALA A 436 17.07 -1.35 8.37
C ALA A 436 16.41 -1.85 9.68
N GLY A 437 15.28 -1.26 10.08
CA GLY A 437 14.59 -1.57 11.33
C GLY A 437 13.63 -2.76 11.25
N PHE A 438 13.13 -3.09 10.07
CA PHE A 438 12.11 -4.13 9.90
C PHE A 438 12.63 -5.35 9.13
N ALA A 439 12.06 -6.52 9.44
CA ALA A 439 12.30 -7.73 8.66
C ALA A 439 12.02 -7.46 7.17
N PRO A 440 12.83 -7.95 6.21
CA PRO A 440 12.71 -7.53 4.80
C PRO A 440 11.30 -7.66 4.20
N GLY A 441 10.60 -8.76 4.50
CA GLY A 441 9.21 -8.96 4.06
C GLY A 441 8.21 -8.00 4.73
N VAL A 442 8.40 -7.71 6.01
CA VAL A 442 7.58 -6.75 6.77
C VAL A 442 7.80 -5.34 6.21
N ALA A 443 9.06 -4.94 6.02
CA ALA A 443 9.43 -3.62 5.49
C ALA A 443 8.82 -3.39 4.10
N ALA A 444 8.88 -4.39 3.21
CA ALA A 444 8.30 -4.33 1.88
C ALA A 444 6.76 -4.14 1.92
N VAL A 445 6.06 -4.86 2.81
CA VAL A 445 4.60 -4.71 2.96
C VAL A 445 4.25 -3.35 3.57
N VAL A 446 5.00 -2.86 4.56
CA VAL A 446 4.80 -1.53 5.16
C VAL A 446 4.85 -0.44 4.09
N VAL A 447 5.88 -0.43 3.23
CA VAL A 447 5.99 0.63 2.20
C VAL A 447 4.94 0.53 1.10
N ARG A 448 4.44 -0.67 0.79
CA ARG A 448 3.29 -0.86 -0.12
C ARG A 448 1.99 -0.37 0.52
N ALA A 449 1.75 -0.73 1.78
CA ALA A 449 0.58 -0.32 2.54
C ALA A 449 0.55 1.20 2.72
N PHE A 450 1.66 1.81 3.10
CA PHE A 450 1.81 3.25 3.15
C PHE A 450 1.56 3.90 1.79
N ARG A 451 2.11 3.34 0.70
CA ARG A 451 1.83 3.83 -0.67
C ARG A 451 0.34 3.82 -0.99
N ARG A 452 -0.36 2.72 -0.69
CA ARG A 452 -1.81 2.60 -0.93
C ARG A 452 -2.56 3.69 -0.23
N ARG A 453 -2.22 3.97 1.03
CA ARG A 453 -2.80 5.06 1.82
C ARG A 453 -2.59 6.41 1.16
N ILE A 454 -1.34 6.80 0.89
CA ILE A 454 -1.05 8.15 0.38
C ILE A 454 -1.53 8.37 -1.07
N ALA A 455 -1.73 7.28 -1.84
CA ALA A 455 -2.35 7.34 -3.17
C ALA A 455 -3.76 7.92 -3.14
N HIS A 456 -4.46 7.64 -2.04
CA HIS A 456 -5.88 7.91 -1.85
C HIS A 456 -6.12 9.07 -0.89
N ASP A 457 -5.06 9.69 -0.36
CA ASP A 457 -5.20 10.87 0.48
C ASP A 457 -5.28 12.13 -0.39
N ALA A 458 -6.44 12.83 -0.36
CA ALA A 458 -6.67 14.03 -1.15
C ALA A 458 -5.72 15.19 -0.81
N ARG A 459 -4.99 15.10 0.30
CA ARG A 459 -4.02 16.11 0.77
C ARG A 459 -2.61 15.86 0.23
N ILE A 460 -2.34 14.67 -0.30
CA ILE A 460 -1.06 14.33 -0.92
C ILE A 460 -1.13 14.67 -2.40
N THR A 461 -0.18 15.49 -2.85
CA THR A 461 -0.14 15.91 -4.26
C THR A 461 0.48 14.83 -5.14
N PRO A 462 0.21 14.84 -6.46
CA PRO A 462 0.89 13.94 -7.40
C PRO A 462 2.42 14.05 -7.36
N ALA A 463 2.97 15.25 -7.11
CA ALA A 463 4.41 15.46 -6.98
C ALA A 463 4.99 14.76 -5.74
N ALA A 464 4.31 14.87 -4.59
CA ALA A 464 4.68 14.17 -3.37
C ALA A 464 4.58 12.64 -3.52
N LEU A 465 3.53 12.17 -4.19
CA LEU A 465 3.38 10.74 -4.49
C LEU A 465 4.52 10.21 -5.38
N ALA A 466 4.88 10.96 -6.43
CA ALA A 466 5.98 10.61 -7.32
C ALA A 466 7.35 10.65 -6.63
N LEU A 467 7.55 11.60 -5.70
CA LEU A 467 8.72 11.65 -4.82
C LEU A 467 8.86 10.35 -4.03
N TYR A 468 7.79 9.94 -3.35
CA TYR A 468 7.77 8.70 -2.58
C TYR A 468 8.06 7.48 -3.45
N ASP A 469 7.38 7.34 -4.60
CA ASP A 469 7.56 6.21 -5.52
C ASP A 469 9.00 6.07 -6.02
N ARG A 470 9.61 7.20 -6.38
CA ARG A 470 11.02 7.26 -6.79
C ARG A 470 11.94 6.73 -5.70
N HIS A 471 11.74 7.14 -4.44
CA HIS A 471 12.59 6.72 -3.34
C HIS A 471 12.30 5.30 -2.86
N VAL A 472 11.06 4.82 -2.91
CA VAL A 472 10.76 3.40 -2.68
C VAL A 472 11.44 2.52 -3.72
N ARG A 473 11.42 2.91 -5.00
CA ARG A 473 12.17 2.19 -6.03
C ARG A 473 13.67 2.18 -5.75
N ALA A 474 14.24 3.32 -5.35
CA ALA A 474 15.67 3.43 -5.08
C ALA A 474 16.13 2.63 -3.84
N VAL A 475 15.32 2.60 -2.78
CA VAL A 475 15.67 1.96 -1.50
C VAL A 475 15.28 0.49 -1.48
N PHE A 476 14.07 0.15 -1.95
CA PHE A 476 13.50 -1.20 -1.85
C PHE A 476 13.48 -1.98 -3.17
N GLY A 477 13.76 -1.34 -4.32
CA GLY A 477 13.63 -1.98 -5.63
C GLY A 477 12.17 -2.25 -6.05
N ILE A 478 11.20 -1.67 -5.34
CA ILE A 478 9.77 -1.84 -5.60
C ILE A 478 9.29 -0.78 -6.59
N THR A 479 8.49 -1.18 -7.57
CA THR A 479 7.81 -0.28 -8.53
C THR A 479 6.30 -0.45 -8.37
N PHE A 480 5.56 0.65 -8.55
CA PHE A 480 4.10 0.72 -8.45
C PHE A 480 3.45 0.96 -9.81
#